data_AF-A0A6A6TDM4-F1
#
_entry.id   AF-A0A6A6TDM4-F1
#
_cell.length_a   1.000
_cell.length_b   1.000
_cell.length_c   1.000
_cell.angle_alpha   90.00
_cell.angle_beta   90.00
_cell.angle_gamma   90.00
#
_symmetry.space_group_name_H-M   'P 1'
#
loop_
_entity.id
_entity.type
_entity.pdbx_description
1 polymer ?
#
loop_
_entity_poly.entity_id
_entity_poly.type
_entity_poly.pdbx_seq_one_letter_code
_entity_poly.pdbx_strand_id
1 'polypeptide(L)'
;DLVTKYEALSYTWGTENSDKYIISDGFHMPVTENLYDALQMIRRTREESFYIWVDSICINQADKIEKAHQVWNMLTIYEKAEKVVVWLG
;
A
#
# COMPACT_ATOMS: atom_id res chain seq x y z
N ASP A 1 21.86 11.47 -5.47
CA ASP A 1 20.72 11.08 -4.63
C ASP A 1 19.97 9.93 -5.26
N LEU A 2 20.06 8.74 -4.67
CA LEU A 2 19.31 7.57 -5.13
C LEU A 2 17.87 7.75 -4.69
N VAL A 3 17.01 8.25 -5.58
CA VAL A 3 15.56 8.20 -5.35
C VAL A 3 15.17 6.72 -5.38
N THR A 4 14.73 6.19 -4.25
CA THR A 4 14.20 4.81 -4.19
C THR A 4 12.97 4.74 -5.09
N LYS A 5 13.07 3.92 -6.13
CA LYS A 5 11.98 3.65 -7.06
C LYS A 5 10.90 2.82 -6.36
N TYR A 6 9.64 3.23 -6.50
CA TYR A 6 8.48 2.53 -5.96
C TYR A 6 7.29 2.61 -6.91
N GLU A 7 6.39 1.64 -6.79
CA GLU A 7 5.07 1.64 -7.42
C GLU A 7 4.01 2.08 -6.39
N ALA A 8 2.89 2.64 -6.81
CA ALA A 8 1.77 2.95 -5.91
C ALA A 8 0.59 2.02 -6.19
N LEU A 9 -0.09 1.52 -5.15
CA LEU A 9 -1.32 0.76 -5.27
C LEU A 9 -2.54 1.66 -5.14
N SER A 10 -3.42 1.65 -6.15
CA SER A 10 -4.74 2.27 -6.12
C SER A 10 -5.80 1.19 -6.04
N TYR A 11 -6.59 1.20 -4.98
CA TYR A 11 -7.60 0.18 -4.68
C TYR A 11 -8.68 0.77 -3.76
N THR A 12 -9.85 0.16 -3.74
CA THR A 12 -10.90 0.52 -2.77
C THR A 12 -10.61 -0.12 -1.42
N TRP A 13 -10.66 0.66 -0.35
CA TRP A 13 -10.56 0.10 1.00
C TRP A 13 -11.75 -0.80 1.29
N GLY A 14 -11.49 -2.01 1.79
CA GLY A 14 -12.54 -2.87 2.31
C GLY A 14 -13.08 -2.31 3.63
N THR A 15 -14.38 -2.46 3.87
CA THR A 15 -15.01 -2.12 5.17
C THR A 15 -15.12 -3.32 6.11
N GLU A 16 -14.62 -4.48 5.68
CA GLU A 16 -14.82 -5.75 6.36
C GLU A 16 -13.67 -6.04 7.32
N ASN A 17 -14.03 -6.48 8.53
CA ASN A 17 -13.05 -7.10 9.43
C ASN A 17 -12.55 -8.38 8.78
N SER A 18 -11.23 -8.55 8.74
CA SER A 18 -10.60 -9.69 8.08
C SER A 18 -9.56 -10.31 9.00
N ASP A 19 -9.46 -11.64 8.99
CA ASP A 19 -8.40 -12.40 9.68
C ASP A 19 -7.09 -12.42 8.86
N LYS A 20 -7.03 -11.67 7.76
CA LYS A 20 -5.85 -11.57 6.90
C LYS A 20 -4.81 -10.62 7.50
N TYR A 21 -3.55 -10.96 7.29
CA TYR A 21 -2.42 -10.15 7.71
C TYR A 21 -1.27 -10.27 6.72
N ILE A 22 -0.40 -9.28 6.74
CA ILE A 22 0.94 -9.38 6.14
C ILE A 22 1.99 -9.37 7.25
N ILE A 23 3.22 -9.75 6.91
CA ILE A 23 4.35 -9.72 7.84
C ILE A 23 5.16 -8.47 7.55
N SER A 24 5.27 -7.58 8.54
CA SER A 24 6.16 -6.41 8.51
C SER A 24 7.11 -6.49 9.68
N ASP A 25 8.42 -6.51 9.43
CA ASP A 25 9.47 -6.65 10.45
C ASP A 25 9.24 -7.80 11.45
N GLY A 26 8.66 -8.91 10.98
CA GLY A 26 8.35 -10.08 11.80
C GLY A 26 7.04 -10.00 12.59
N PHE A 27 6.31 -8.88 12.50
CA PHE A 27 5.02 -8.69 13.15
C PHE A 27 3.86 -8.92 12.17
N HIS A 28 2.78 -9.52 12.67
CA HIS A 28 1.52 -9.61 11.94
C HIS A 28 0.86 -8.23 11.91
N MET A 29 0.72 -7.67 10.71
CA MET A 29 -0.01 -6.45 10.47
C MET A 29 -1.35 -6.78 9.80
N PRO A 30 -2.49 -6.52 10.47
CA PRO A 30 -3.81 -6.77 9.89
C PRO A 30 -4.03 -5.96 8.62
N VAL A 31 -4.66 -6.57 7.63
CA VAL A 31 -5.07 -5.92 6.38
C VAL A 31 -6.48 -6.34 6.01
N THR A 32 -7.18 -5.53 5.22
CA THR A 32 -8.48 -5.93 4.66
C THR A 32 -8.30 -7.07 3.66
N GLU A 33 -9.34 -7.87 3.45
CA GLU A 33 -9.32 -8.97 2.48
C GLU A 33 -9.00 -8.47 1.06
N ASN A 34 -9.62 -7.36 0.65
CA ASN A 34 -9.37 -6.75 -0.66
C ASN A 34 -7.89 -6.37 -0.85
N LEU A 35 -7.25 -5.79 0.18
CA LEU A 35 -5.83 -5.46 0.11
C LEU A 35 -4.96 -6.72 0.09
N TYR A 36 -5.30 -7.72 0.89
CA TYR A 36 -4.59 -8.99 0.91
C TYR A 36 -4.59 -9.65 -0.48
N ASP A 37 -5.75 -9.73 -1.12
CA ASP A 37 -5.90 -10.33 -2.44
C ASP A 37 -5.14 -9.53 -3.51
N ALA A 38 -5.22 -8.20 -3.47
CA ALA A 38 -4.43 -7.33 -4.34
C ALA A 38 -2.92 -7.61 -4.21
N LEU A 39 -2.38 -7.62 -2.98
CA LEU A 39 -0.97 -7.86 -2.72
C LEU A 39 -0.54 -9.27 -3.13
N GLN A 40 -1.38 -10.28 -2.91
CA GLN A 40 -1.10 -11.66 -3.31
C GLN A 40 -1.07 -11.81 -4.83
N MET A 41 -2.00 -11.19 -5.55
CA MET A 41 -2.01 -11.19 -7.01
C MET A 41 -0.78 -10.48 -7.58
N ILE A 42 -0.47 -9.30 -7.05
CA ILE A 42 0.70 -8.51 -7.44
C ILE A 42 1.98 -9.33 -7.23
N ARG A 43 2.12 -9.99 -6.08
CA ARG A 43 3.28 -10.82 -5.78
C ARG A 43 3.42 -12.02 -6.73
N ARG A 44 2.31 -12.65 -7.13
CA ARG A 44 2.32 -13.81 -8.05
C ARG A 44 2.68 -13.45 -9.49
N THR A 45 2.42 -12.21 -9.89
CA THR A 45 2.62 -11.73 -11.28
C THR A 45 3.96 -11.06 -11.50
N ARG A 46 4.82 -11.00 -10.47
CA ARG A 46 6.12 -10.32 -10.49
C ARG A 46 7.24 -11.32 -10.24
N GLU A 47 8.23 -11.32 -11.11
CA GLU A 47 9.43 -12.16 -10.98
C GLU A 47 10.47 -11.55 -10.03
N GLU A 48 10.56 -10.22 -10.01
CA GLU A 48 11.54 -9.47 -9.21
C GLU A 48 10.89 -8.78 -8.00
N SER A 49 11.69 -8.61 -6.94
CA SER A 49 11.31 -7.80 -5.78
C SER A 49 11.30 -6.32 -6.12
N PHE A 50 10.32 -5.59 -5.60
CA PHE A 50 10.17 -4.14 -5.81
C PHE A 50 9.49 -3.49 -4.60
N TYR A 51 9.58 -2.16 -4.52
CA TYR A 51 8.89 -1.39 -3.48
C TYR A 51 7.50 -0.99 -3.96
N ILE A 52 6.50 -1.17 -3.10
CA ILE A 52 5.14 -0.72 -3.35
C ILE A 52 4.67 0.13 -2.18
N TRP A 53 4.10 1.28 -2.49
CA TRP A 53 3.44 2.17 -1.55
C TRP A 53 1.95 1.83 -1.50
N VAL A 54 1.43 1.63 -0.29
CA VAL A 54 0.03 1.33 -0.01
C VAL A 54 -0.42 2.27 1.10
N ASP A 55 -1.40 3.13 0.84
CA ASP A 55 -1.84 4.17 1.79
C ASP A 55 -2.17 3.64 3.19
N SER A 56 -2.93 2.55 3.31
CA SER A 56 -3.34 1.96 4.58
C SER A 56 -2.19 1.38 5.40
N ILE A 57 -1.05 1.11 4.77
CA ILE A 57 0.17 0.57 5.40
C ILE A 57 1.18 1.68 5.66
N CYS A 58 1.47 2.50 4.65
CA CYS A 58 2.55 3.49 4.68
C CYS A 58 2.18 4.77 5.43
N ILE A 59 0.89 5.06 5.60
CA ILE A 59 0.39 6.19 6.38
C ILE A 59 0.03 5.67 7.77
N ASN A 60 0.50 6.34 8.83
CA ASN A 60 0.11 6.01 10.19
C ASN A 60 -1.35 6.42 10.43
N GLN A 61 -2.26 5.45 10.26
CA GLN A 61 -3.69 5.67 10.38
C GLN A 61 -4.15 6.16 11.77
N ALA A 62 -3.35 5.94 12.81
CA ALA A 62 -3.66 6.36 14.18
C ALA A 62 -3.22 7.80 14.49
N ASP A 63 -2.25 8.34 13.76
CA ASP A 63 -1.79 9.71 13.91
C ASP A 63 -2.52 10.63 12.93
N LYS A 64 -3.47 11.42 13.45
CA LYS A 64 -4.29 12.33 12.64
C LYS A 64 -3.48 13.42 11.96
N ILE A 65 -2.37 13.86 12.56
CA ILE A 65 -1.54 14.94 12.02
C ILE A 65 -0.71 14.40 10.87
N GLU A 66 -0.03 13.27 11.09
CA GLU A 66 0.74 12.58 10.05
C GLU A 66 -0.17 12.18 8.88
N LYS A 67 -1.31 11.56 9.18
CA LYS A 67 -2.31 11.20 8.16
C LYS A 67 -2.76 12.40 7.33
N ALA A 68 -3.08 13.53 7.96
CA ALA A 68 -3.50 14.72 7.23
C ALA A 68 -2.39 15.24 6.29
N HIS A 69 -1.13 15.24 6.76
CA HIS A 69 0.01 15.61 5.93
C HIS A 69 0.22 14.64 4.76
N GLN A 70 0.12 13.33 4.99
CA GLN A 70 0.28 12.33 3.91
C GLN A 70 -0.84 12.42 2.89
N VAL A 71 -2.10 12.61 3.34
CA VAL A 71 -3.25 12.80 2.44
C VAL A 71 -3.04 14.04 1.56
N TRP A 72 -2.53 15.13 2.14
CA TRP A 72 -2.19 16.34 1.38
C TRP A 72 -1.08 16.08 0.34
N ASN A 73 -0.13 15.19 0.65
CA ASN A 73 0.96 14.79 -0.23
C ASN A 73 0.60 13.71 -1.27
N MET A 74 -0.61 13.15 -1.26
CA MET A 74 -0.97 12.03 -2.13
C MET A 74 -0.71 12.32 -3.61
N LEU A 75 -1.04 13.52 -4.10
CA LEU A 75 -0.79 13.89 -5.49
C LEU A 75 0.68 13.66 -5.86
N THR A 76 1.61 14.18 -5.04
CA THR A 76 3.04 14.04 -5.27
C THR A 76 3.52 12.60 -5.11
N ILE A 77 2.95 11.83 -4.17
CA ILE A 77 3.29 10.41 -3.99
C ILE A 77 2.90 9.60 -5.23
N TYR A 78 1.70 9.81 -5.77
CA TYR A 78 1.27 9.10 -6.98
C TYR A 78 2.02 9.59 -8.22
N GLU A 79 2.29 10.90 -8.33
CA GLU A 79 3.06 11.50 -9.44
C GLU A 79 4.51 10.99 -9.49
N LYS A 80 5.13 10.73 -8.33
CA LYS A 80 6.52 10.24 -8.23
C LYS A 80 6.64 8.71 -8.31
N ALA A 81 5.54 7.97 -8.27
CA ALA A 81 5.57 6.53 -8.44
C ALA A 81 6.00 6.17 -9.87
N GLU A 82 6.80 5.11 -10.05
CA GLU A 82 7.19 4.64 -11.39
C GLU A 82 5.96 4.23 -12.23
N LYS A 83 4.95 3.70 -11.57
CA LYS A 83 3.62 3.43 -12.10
C LYS A 83 2.63 3.26 -10.96
N VAL A 84 1.35 3.38 -11.31
CA VAL A 84 0.23 3.13 -10.42
C VAL A 84 -0.41 1.81 -10.82
N VAL A 85 -0.41 0.84 -9.91
CA VAL A 85 -1.12 -0.44 -10.07
C VAL A 85 -2.55 -0.23 -9.60
N VAL A 86 -3.52 -0.48 -10.48
CA VAL A 86 -4.95 -0.37 -10.15
C VAL A 86 -5.50 -1.76 -9.87
N TRP A 87 -6.13 -1.93 -8.70
CA TRP A 87 -6.83 -3.14 -8.31
C TRP A 87 -8.34 -2.87 -8.24
N LEU A 88 -9.13 -3.69 -8.93
CA LEU A 88 -10.57 -3.49 -9.09
C LEU A 88 -11.44 -4.38 -8.20
N GLY A 89 -10.83 -5.31 -7.43
CA GLY A 89 -11.54 -6.36 -6.70
C GLY A 89 -11.58 -7.67 -7.48
#